data_AF-A0A9D6NPB6-F1
#
_entry.id   AF-A0A9D6NPB6-F1
#
_cell.length_a   1.000
_cell.length_b   1.000
_cell.length_c   1.000
_cell.angle_alpha   90.00
_cell.angle_beta   90.00
_cell.angle_gamma   90.00
#
_symmetry.space_group_name_H-M   'P 1'
#
loop_
_entity.id
_entity.type
_entity.pdbx_description
1 polymer ?
#
loop_
_entity_poly.entity_id
_entity_poly.type
_entity_poly.pdbx_seq_one_letter_code
_entity_poly.pdbx_strand_id
1 'polypeptide(L)'
;MYKPRYCRECGQRIERERWRSWHSTGLCNRCAPRFHLNWLGRTSALIILGVVIGFVLGSWDAARQYAPAAVLEIEPQAAVFLPGLGSRQGQEKESPSAQSRSENTSPPNDLKSSPDQSPAKAVSRSKSKAAEVGICGAPTKSGKPCRRRVRGGGRCWQHRDK
;
A
#
# COMPACT_ATOMS: atom_id res chain seq x y z
N MET A 1 15.68 18.05 3.62
CA MET A 1 15.21 16.68 3.31
C MET A 1 16.14 16.04 2.29
N TYR A 2 16.69 14.87 2.60
CA TYR A 2 17.56 14.12 1.69
C TYR A 2 16.75 13.49 0.55
N LYS A 3 17.10 13.82 -0.71
CA LYS A 3 16.55 13.18 -1.92
C LYS A 3 17.58 12.20 -2.49
N PRO A 4 17.39 10.88 -2.34
CA PRO A 4 18.32 9.91 -2.91
C PRO A 4 18.28 10.00 -4.44
N ARG A 5 19.46 10.02 -5.06
CA ARG A 5 19.61 10.08 -6.51
C ARG A 5 19.48 8.70 -7.19
N TYR A 6 19.55 7.62 -6.41
CA TYR A 6 19.59 6.25 -6.91
C TYR A 6 18.56 5.38 -6.18
N CYS A 7 18.02 4.41 -6.90
CA CYS A 7 17.10 3.42 -6.36
C CYS A 7 17.83 2.41 -5.45
N ARG A 8 17.25 2.11 -4.28
CA ARG A 8 17.82 1.16 -3.30
C ARG A 8 17.80 -0.31 -3.77
N GLU A 9 16.89 -0.70 -4.66
CA GLU A 9 16.83 -2.07 -5.20
C GLU A 9 17.71 -2.25 -6.43
N CYS A 10 17.54 -1.40 -7.46
CA CYS A 10 18.16 -1.62 -8.76
C CYS A 10 19.37 -0.71 -9.04
N GLY A 11 19.66 0.27 -8.17
CA GLY A 11 20.76 1.23 -8.36
C GLY A 11 20.53 2.25 -9.50
N GLN A 12 19.41 2.18 -10.21
CA GLN A 12 19.12 3.09 -11.32
C GLN A 12 18.86 4.51 -10.82
N ARG A 13 19.34 5.52 -11.55
CA ARG A 13 19.11 6.93 -11.23
C ARG A 13 17.62 7.26 -11.25
N ILE A 14 17.14 7.96 -10.23
CA ILE A 14 15.74 8.39 -10.12
C ILE A 14 15.62 9.77 -10.79
N GLU A 15 15.08 9.82 -12.00
CA GLU A 15 14.69 11.06 -12.68
C GLU A 15 13.18 11.22 -12.54
N ARG A 16 12.77 12.08 -11.61
CA ARG A 16 11.37 12.45 -11.38
C ARG A 16 11.26 13.96 -11.29
N GLU A 17 10.40 14.55 -12.12
CA GLU A 17 10.15 15.99 -12.16
C GLU A 17 9.38 16.47 -10.92
N ARG A 18 8.53 15.62 -10.34
CA ARG A 18 7.72 15.98 -9.17
C ARG A 18 7.84 14.92 -8.08
N TRP A 19 8.35 15.34 -6.92
CA TRP A 19 8.35 14.50 -5.71
C TRP A 19 7.04 14.76 -4.96
N ARG A 20 6.19 13.73 -4.85
CA ARG A 20 5.00 13.76 -3.99
C ARG A 20 5.35 13.11 -2.65
N SER A 21 4.76 13.61 -1.56
CA SER A 21 5.08 13.22 -0.17
C SER A 21 4.86 11.74 0.13
N TRP A 22 3.92 11.10 -0.57
CA TRP A 22 3.56 9.69 -0.39
C TRP A 22 4.40 8.72 -1.23
N HIS A 23 5.27 9.18 -2.14
CA HIS A 23 6.13 8.26 -2.89
C HIS A 23 7.28 7.81 -1.99
N SER A 24 7.36 6.49 -1.76
CA SER A 24 8.45 5.85 -1.02
C SER A 24 9.78 6.44 -1.44
N THR A 25 10.51 7.02 -0.50
CA THR A 25 11.60 7.97 -0.75
C THR A 25 12.81 7.38 -1.47
N GLY A 26 12.86 6.08 -1.80
CA GLY A 26 14.05 5.43 -2.36
C GLY A 26 13.85 4.44 -3.51
N LEU A 27 12.64 4.32 -4.10
CA LEU A 27 12.38 3.38 -5.20
C LEU A 27 12.11 4.10 -6.52
N CYS A 28 12.62 3.57 -7.65
CA CYS A 28 12.32 4.08 -9.00
C CYS A 28 10.91 3.65 -9.47
N ASN A 29 10.43 4.18 -10.59
CA ASN A 29 9.08 3.87 -11.12
C ASN A 29 8.91 2.38 -11.48
N ARG A 30 10.01 1.66 -11.73
CA ARG A 30 9.98 0.23 -12.07
C ARG A 30 9.93 -0.66 -10.83
N CYS A 31 10.60 -0.25 -9.76
CA CYS A 31 10.65 -0.99 -8.49
C CYS A 31 9.48 -0.66 -7.55
N ALA A 32 8.94 0.57 -7.62
CA ALA A 32 7.80 1.02 -6.81
C ALA A 32 6.57 0.10 -6.87
N PRO A 33 6.07 -0.37 -8.03
CA PRO A 33 4.88 -1.21 -8.07
C PRO A 33 5.10 -2.57 -7.39
N ARG A 34 6.29 -3.18 -7.55
CA ARG A 34 6.63 -4.45 -6.89
C ARG A 34 6.65 -4.33 -5.38
N PHE A 35 7.21 -3.23 -4.87
CA PHE A 35 7.19 -2.95 -3.46
C PHE A 35 5.77 -2.76 -2.94
N HIS A 36 4.93 -2.02 -3.67
CA HIS A 36 3.54 -1.79 -3.28
C HIS A 36 2.72 -3.08 -3.24
N LEU A 37 2.87 -3.98 -4.22
CA LEU A 37 2.17 -5.28 -4.25
C LEU A 37 2.51 -6.14 -3.02
N ASN A 38 3.80 -6.28 -2.71
CA ASN A 38 4.23 -7.09 -1.57
C ASN A 38 3.89 -6.44 -0.23
N TRP A 39 3.99 -5.10 -0.14
CA TRP A 39 3.62 -4.36 1.05
C TRP A 39 2.10 -4.37 1.29
N LEU A 40 1.28 -4.22 0.24
CA LEU A 40 -0.17 -4.40 0.31
C LEU A 40 -0.52 -5.81 0.74
N GLY A 41 0.09 -6.85 0.15
CA GLY A 41 -0.21 -8.23 0.54
C GLY A 41 0.12 -8.52 2.02
N ARG A 42 1.24 -8.01 2.52
CA ARG A 42 1.63 -8.18 3.94
C ARG A 42 0.74 -7.37 4.87
N THR A 43 0.43 -6.12 4.54
CA THR A 43 -0.42 -5.27 5.37
C THR A 43 -1.87 -5.75 5.36
N SER A 44 -2.40 -6.18 4.22
CA SER A 44 -3.73 -6.77 4.12
C SER A 44 -3.84 -8.04 4.96
N ALA A 45 -2.82 -8.91 4.93
CA ALA A 45 -2.80 -10.12 5.74
C ALA A 45 -2.86 -9.82 7.25
N LEU A 46 -2.13 -8.80 7.72
CA LEU A 46 -2.15 -8.37 9.13
C LEU A 46 -3.51 -7.78 9.54
N ILE A 47 -4.13 -6.97 8.66
CA ILE A 47 -5.46 -6.41 8.92
C ILE A 47 -6.50 -7.53 9.01
N ILE A 48 -6.51 -8.45 8.05
CA ILE A 48 -7.42 -9.60 8.06
C ILE A 48 -7.22 -10.44 9.33
N LEU A 49 -5.97 -10.71 9.71
CA LEU A 49 -5.66 -11.43 10.94
C LEU A 49 -6.20 -10.71 12.19
N GLY A 50 -6.04 -9.38 12.27
CA GLY A 50 -6.58 -8.57 13.36
C GLY A 50 -8.11 -8.63 13.44
N VAL A 51 -8.80 -8.55 12.30
CA VAL A 51 -10.26 -8.66 12.23
C VAL A 51 -10.73 -10.05 12.67
N VAL A 52 -10.07 -11.12 12.22
CA VAL A 52 -10.41 -12.49 12.63
C VAL A 52 -10.21 -12.69 14.13
N ILE A 53 -9.09 -12.22 14.68
CA ILE A 53 -8.84 -12.28 16.13
C ILE A 53 -9.90 -11.52 16.90
N GLY A 54 -10.24 -10.29 16.48
CA GLY A 54 -11.28 -9.49 17.10
C GLY A 54 -12.66 -10.15 17.06
N PHE A 55 -12.99 -10.79 15.93
CA PHE A 55 -14.25 -11.53 15.78
C PHE A 55 -14.31 -12.77 16.69
N VAL A 56 -13.22 -13.54 16.78
CA VAL A 56 -13.15 -14.71 17.67
C VAL A 56 -13.24 -14.30 19.13
N LEU A 57 -12.53 -13.25 19.54
CA LEU A 57 -12.60 -12.75 20.93
C LEU A 57 -13.98 -12.17 21.26
N GLY A 58 -14.59 -11.40 20.35
CA GLY A 58 -15.92 -10.82 20.53
C GLY A 58 -17.01 -11.89 20.60
N SER A 59 -16.96 -12.90 19.73
CA SER A 59 -17.91 -14.01 19.75
C SER A 59 -17.77 -14.89 21.00
N TRP A 60 -16.54 -15.08 21.51
CA TRP A 60 -16.30 -15.78 22.77
C TRP A 60 -16.92 -15.05 23.96
N ASP A 61 -16.76 -13.74 24.05
CA ASP A 61 -17.27 -12.96 25.18
C ASP A 61 -18.80 -12.89 25.18
N ALA A 62 -19.42 -12.79 23.99
CA ALA A 62 -20.87 -12.90 23.84
C ALA A 62 -21.41 -14.25 24.35
N ALA A 63 -20.67 -15.35 24.14
CA ALA A 63 -21.05 -16.66 24.68
C ALA A 63 -20.95 -16.74 26.21
N ARG A 64 -20.05 -15.97 26.84
CA ARG A 64 -19.91 -15.94 28.30
C ARG A 64 -20.98 -15.13 29.00
N GLN A 65 -21.51 -14.09 28.35
CA GLN A 65 -22.57 -13.25 28.92
C GLN A 65 -23.96 -13.93 28.90
N TYR A 66 -24.09 -15.08 28.26
CA TYR A 66 -25.29 -15.93 28.33
C TYR A 66 -25.25 -16.93 29.50
N ALA A 67 -24.47 -16.67 30.55
CA ALA A 67 -24.70 -17.35 31.82
C ALA A 67 -26.03 -16.81 32.38
N PRO A 68 -27.11 -17.63 32.42
CA PRO A 68 -28.38 -17.16 32.97
C PRO A 68 -28.10 -16.69 34.39
N ALA A 69 -28.53 -15.48 34.71
CA ALA A 69 -28.40 -14.90 36.04
C ALA A 69 -28.83 -15.97 37.05
N ALA A 70 -27.88 -16.39 37.91
CA ALA A 70 -28.21 -17.31 38.98
C ALA A 70 -29.38 -16.66 39.73
N VAL A 71 -30.51 -17.36 39.73
CA VAL A 71 -31.68 -16.97 40.51
C VAL A 71 -31.18 -16.93 41.95
N LEU A 72 -30.90 -15.73 42.43
CA LEU A 72 -30.70 -15.50 43.85
C LEU A 72 -32.06 -15.81 44.47
N GLU A 73 -32.14 -16.99 45.07
CA GLU A 73 -33.23 -17.38 45.95
C GLU A 73 -33.22 -16.39 47.10
N ILE A 74 -34.05 -15.35 46.98
CA ILE A 74 -34.28 -14.40 48.05
C ILE A 74 -35.07 -15.17 49.09
N GLU A 75 -34.38 -15.63 50.13
CA GLU A 75 -35.00 -16.12 51.36
C GLU A 75 -35.92 -15.00 51.88
N PRO A 76 -37.25 -15.21 51.97
CA PRO A 76 -38.16 -14.19 52.45
C PRO A 76 -37.95 -13.99 53.95
N GLN A 77 -37.05 -13.09 54.31
CA GLN A 77 -37.00 -12.59 55.68
C GLN A 77 -38.31 -11.84 55.96
N ALA A 78 -39.01 -12.33 56.99
CA ALA A 78 -40.30 -11.85 57.43
C ALA A 78 -40.34 -10.32 57.53
N ALA A 79 -41.30 -9.74 56.82
CA ALA A 79 -41.60 -8.32 56.83
C ALA A 79 -41.92 -7.83 58.24
N VAL A 80 -41.04 -7.02 58.83
CA VAL A 80 -41.41 -6.10 59.91
C VAL A 80 -42.06 -4.88 59.26
N PHE A 81 -43.38 -4.85 59.29
CA PHE A 81 -44.19 -3.72 58.84
C PHE A 81 -43.95 -2.48 59.73
N LEU A 82 -43.49 -1.39 59.13
CA LEU A 82 -43.62 -0.04 59.68
C LEU A 82 -44.45 0.82 58.70
N PRO A 83 -45.60 1.38 59.11
CA PRO A 83 -46.36 2.30 58.28
C PRO A 83 -45.87 3.74 58.54
N GLY A 84 -45.45 4.44 57.49
CA GLY A 84 -44.96 5.82 57.61
C GLY A 84 -44.89 6.58 56.29
N LEU A 85 -46.07 6.97 55.80
CA LEU A 85 -46.42 8.18 55.03
C LEU A 85 -45.33 8.98 54.27
N GLY A 86 -45.63 9.23 52.98
CA GLY A 86 -45.15 10.40 52.21
C GLY A 86 -44.72 10.05 50.78
N SER A 87 -45.59 9.99 49.76
CA SER A 87 -46.23 11.13 49.07
C SER A 87 -45.25 12.16 48.48
N ARG A 88 -44.97 12.12 47.18
CA ARG A 88 -45.36 13.16 46.19
C ARG A 88 -44.75 12.97 44.80
N GLN A 89 -45.50 13.48 43.84
CA GLN A 89 -45.42 13.40 42.38
C GLN A 89 -44.32 14.24 41.71
N GLY A 90 -44.05 13.89 40.45
CA GLY A 90 -43.58 14.75 39.34
C GLY A 90 -43.04 13.85 38.22
N GLN A 91 -43.74 13.53 37.11
CA GLN A 91 -44.13 14.40 35.97
C GLN A 91 -42.98 15.35 35.59
N GLU A 92 -42.48 15.46 34.36
CA GLU A 92 -42.89 15.03 33.02
C GLU A 92 -41.76 15.47 32.04
N LYS A 93 -41.85 15.03 30.77
CA LYS A 93 -41.31 15.64 29.51
C LYS A 93 -40.27 14.83 28.72
N GLU A 94 -40.77 14.20 27.65
CA GLU A 94 -40.47 14.48 26.22
C GLU A 94 -39.33 15.49 25.94
N SER A 95 -38.48 15.41 24.91
CA SER A 95 -38.55 14.83 23.56
C SER A 95 -37.15 15.02 22.87
N PRO A 96 -36.95 14.70 21.57
CA PRO A 96 -35.66 14.36 20.96
C PRO A 96 -34.94 15.51 20.23
N SER A 97 -33.65 15.31 19.91
CA SER A 97 -32.87 16.07 18.91
C SER A 97 -31.71 15.19 18.44
N ALA A 98 -31.61 14.75 17.18
CA ALA A 98 -31.38 15.45 15.91
C ALA A 98 -29.89 15.62 15.54
N GLN A 99 -29.52 14.94 14.45
CA GLN A 99 -28.65 15.35 13.33
C GLN A 99 -27.12 15.58 13.48
N SER A 100 -26.35 14.81 12.69
CA SER A 100 -25.45 15.35 11.63
C SER A 100 -25.06 14.20 10.67
N ARG A 101 -25.61 14.12 9.45
CA ARG A 101 -25.16 14.74 8.17
C ARG A 101 -23.86 14.10 7.64
N SER A 102 -23.96 13.13 6.72
CA SER A 102 -23.91 13.22 5.25
C SER A 102 -22.62 13.81 4.67
N GLU A 103 -21.91 13.01 3.86
CA GLU A 103 -21.49 13.49 2.53
C GLU A 103 -21.36 12.34 1.52
N ASN A 104 -22.31 12.32 0.58
CA ASN A 104 -22.23 11.66 -0.71
C ASN A 104 -21.19 12.38 -1.56
N THR A 105 -20.32 11.66 -2.29
CA THR A 105 -20.07 11.99 -3.70
C THR A 105 -19.54 10.77 -4.47
N SER A 106 -20.35 10.25 -5.39
CA SER A 106 -19.89 9.54 -6.59
C SER A 106 -20.05 10.52 -7.78
N PRO A 107 -19.79 10.09 -9.04
CA PRO A 107 -18.55 9.78 -9.75
C PRO A 107 -18.30 10.88 -10.84
N PRO A 108 -17.44 10.73 -11.89
CA PRO A 108 -17.84 9.95 -13.07
C PRO A 108 -16.69 9.29 -13.90
N ASN A 109 -17.07 8.19 -14.56
CA ASN A 109 -16.88 7.81 -15.96
C ASN A 109 -15.61 8.12 -16.79
N ASP A 110 -15.34 7.11 -17.63
CA ASP A 110 -15.12 7.18 -19.09
C ASP A 110 -13.72 7.02 -19.72
N LEU A 111 -13.65 5.90 -20.46
CA LEU A 111 -13.29 5.78 -21.88
C LEU A 111 -11.81 5.84 -22.33
N LYS A 112 -11.49 4.77 -23.09
CA LYS A 112 -10.60 4.68 -24.26
C LYS A 112 -9.09 4.94 -23.99
N SER A 113 -8.14 4.23 -24.57
CA SER A 113 -8.07 3.48 -25.83
C SER A 113 -6.72 2.76 -25.89
N SER A 114 -6.68 1.57 -26.51
CA SER A 114 -5.45 1.01 -27.11
C SER A 114 -4.90 1.96 -28.20
N PRO A 115 -3.63 1.85 -28.60
CA PRO A 115 -3.32 0.89 -29.65
C PRO A 115 -2.00 0.11 -29.46
N ASP A 116 -2.06 -1.11 -29.98
CA ASP A 116 -0.99 -1.85 -30.65
C ASP A 116 0.23 -1.03 -31.09
N GLN A 117 1.43 -1.58 -30.83
CA GLN A 117 2.38 -1.96 -31.88
C GLN A 117 3.66 -2.55 -31.30
N SER A 118 3.81 -3.88 -31.45
CA SER A 118 5.09 -4.44 -31.90
C SER A 118 5.20 -4.16 -33.41
N PRO A 119 6.41 -4.01 -33.98
CA PRO A 119 7.01 -5.21 -34.58
C PRO A 119 8.54 -5.28 -34.48
N ALA A 120 9.02 -6.52 -34.53
CA ALA A 120 10.36 -6.85 -34.95
C ALA A 120 10.52 -6.61 -36.46
N LYS A 121 11.63 -6.00 -36.91
CA LYS A 121 12.43 -6.50 -38.05
C LYS A 121 13.69 -5.67 -38.28
N ALA A 122 14.63 -6.36 -38.90
CA ALA A 122 16.02 -6.01 -39.09
C ALA A 122 16.28 -5.13 -40.34
N VAL A 123 17.52 -4.63 -40.37
CA VAL A 123 18.30 -4.17 -41.54
C VAL A 123 17.85 -2.86 -42.21
N SER A 124 18.66 -1.81 -42.08
CA SER A 124 19.52 -1.34 -43.19
C SER A 124 20.27 -0.04 -42.84
N ARG A 125 21.35 0.11 -43.58
CA ARG A 125 22.48 1.02 -43.44
C ARG A 125 22.12 2.39 -44.03
N SER A 126 22.28 3.46 -43.25
CA SER A 126 22.38 4.82 -43.79
C SER A 126 23.32 5.66 -42.93
N LYS A 127 24.44 6.06 -43.53
CA LYS A 127 25.45 6.96 -42.98
C LYS A 127 24.80 8.30 -42.61
N SER A 128 24.71 8.60 -41.33
CA SER A 128 24.56 9.95 -40.80
C SER A 128 25.57 10.11 -39.68
N LYS A 129 26.39 11.16 -39.73
CA LYS A 129 27.42 11.51 -38.74
C LYS A 129 26.80 11.93 -37.38
N ALA A 130 25.99 11.09 -36.79
CA ALA A 130 25.75 11.06 -35.35
C ALA A 130 26.82 10.13 -34.78
N ALA A 131 27.52 10.54 -33.72
CA ALA A 131 28.59 9.75 -33.11
C ALA A 131 28.10 8.33 -32.80
N GLU A 132 28.38 7.38 -33.69
CA GLU A 132 27.90 6.02 -33.62
C GLU A 132 28.45 5.43 -32.32
N VAL A 133 27.54 5.17 -31.39
CA VAL A 133 27.88 4.60 -30.09
C VAL A 133 28.13 3.11 -30.32
N GLY A 134 29.35 2.78 -30.69
CA GLY A 134 29.82 1.41 -30.86
C GLY A 134 29.98 0.68 -29.53
N ILE A 135 30.13 -0.64 -29.60
CA ILE A 135 30.42 -1.50 -28.45
C ILE A 135 31.90 -1.91 -28.52
N CYS A 136 32.59 -1.93 -27.38
CA CYS A 136 34.04 -2.19 -27.29
C CYS A 136 34.48 -3.54 -27.90
N GLY A 137 33.73 -4.61 -27.67
CA GLY A 137 33.97 -5.95 -28.24
C GLY A 137 35.22 -6.69 -27.76
N ALA A 138 36.16 -6.04 -27.05
CA ALA A 138 37.44 -6.64 -26.68
C ALA A 138 37.29 -7.92 -25.81
N PRO A 139 38.12 -8.96 -26.02
CA PRO A 139 38.06 -10.18 -25.24
C PRO A 139 38.46 -9.90 -23.79
N THR A 140 37.63 -10.36 -22.86
CA THR A 140 37.93 -10.27 -21.42
C THR A 140 38.56 -11.58 -20.94
N LYS A 141 39.18 -11.58 -19.74
CA LYS A 141 39.73 -12.80 -19.13
C LYS A 141 38.69 -13.90 -18.90
N SER A 142 37.40 -13.54 -18.83
CA SER A 142 36.29 -14.48 -18.70
C SER A 142 35.75 -15.00 -20.04
N GLY A 143 36.39 -14.67 -21.16
CA GLY A 143 36.03 -15.14 -22.51
C GLY A 143 34.86 -14.40 -23.16
N LYS A 144 34.11 -13.57 -22.42
CA LYS A 144 32.99 -12.77 -22.99
C LYS A 144 33.52 -11.45 -23.58
N PRO A 145 32.95 -10.95 -24.70
CA PRO A 145 33.37 -9.68 -25.27
C PRO A 145 32.91 -8.49 -24.41
N CYS A 146 33.74 -7.45 -24.35
CA CYS A 146 33.45 -6.24 -23.58
C CYS A 146 32.23 -5.49 -24.16
N ARG A 147 31.18 -5.33 -23.35
CA ARG A 147 29.92 -4.68 -23.75
C ARG A 147 29.89 -3.17 -23.49
N ARG A 148 31.01 -2.56 -23.12
CA ARG A 148 31.06 -1.12 -22.81
C ARG A 148 30.86 -0.30 -24.09
N ARG A 149 30.01 0.73 -24.00
CA ARG A 149 29.74 1.68 -25.07
C ARG A 149 30.92 2.63 -25.28
N VAL A 150 31.28 2.87 -26.52
CA VAL A 150 32.36 3.78 -26.94
C VAL A 150 31.82 4.74 -28.00
N ARG A 151 32.30 5.99 -27.98
CA ARG A 151 31.97 6.97 -29.02
C ARG A 151 32.99 6.82 -30.15
N GLY A 152 32.52 6.57 -31.38
CA GLY A 152 33.39 6.50 -32.56
C GLY A 152 33.91 5.10 -32.93
N GLY A 153 33.36 4.03 -32.34
CA GLY A 153 33.84 2.67 -32.56
C GLY A 153 35.22 2.41 -31.94
N GLY A 154 35.61 1.14 -31.80
CA GLY A 154 36.91 0.76 -31.22
C GLY A 154 36.85 0.30 -29.76
N ARG A 155 37.97 0.39 -29.04
CA ARG A 155 38.11 -0.15 -27.68
C ARG A 155 37.79 0.91 -26.60
N CYS A 156 37.24 0.46 -25.47
CA CYS A 156 37.01 1.34 -24.33
C CYS A 156 38.32 1.68 -23.61
N TRP A 157 38.30 2.69 -22.75
CA TRP A 157 39.47 3.13 -21.98
C TRP A 157 40.13 2.04 -21.12
N GLN A 158 39.44 0.93 -20.79
CA GLN A 158 40.04 -0.22 -20.09
C GLN A 158 40.84 -1.15 -21.01
N HIS A 159 40.65 -1.05 -22.31
CA HIS A 159 41.22 -1.91 -23.34
C HIS A 159 41.94 -1.10 -24.42
N ARG A 160 42.23 0.17 -24.16
CA ARG A 160 42.87 1.05 -25.14
C ARG A 160 44.36 0.72 -25.31
N ASP A 161 45.00 0.22 -24.25
CA ASP A 161 46.44 -0.07 -24.17
C ASP A 161 46.74 -1.58 -24.04
N LYS A 162 45.75 -2.43 -24.37
CA LYS A 162 45.87 -3.90 -24.45
C LYS A 162 45.63 -4.36 -25.87
#